data_AF-D2VH95-F1
#
_entry.id   AF-D2VH95-F1
#
_cell.length_a   1.000
_cell.length_b   1.000
_cell.length_c   1.000
_cell.angle_alpha   90.00
_cell.angle_beta   90.00
_cell.angle_gamma   90.00
#
_symmetry.space_group_name_H-M   'P 1'
#
loop_
_entity.id
_entity.type
_entity.pdbx_description
1 polymer ?
#
loop_
_entity_poly.entity_id
_entity_poly.type
_entity_poly.pdbx_seq_one_letter_code
_entity_poly.pdbx_strand_id
1 'polypeptide(L)'
;MSKSLVVVVSFTAVVLLLACSVSVITCLYPSQVVDIENWYLTLPIGDVKDPTDIYQPTLATYSIDPYFVVGPNNNSIRFRSVIFNESVTTVGSKYPRSELREMDPINPAKVKISWNNTVGVHTMIIDQAITHLPITRDRVIAGQIHDDNEFIFTITLSGTTLYINAANKATAKVITKTYQLGTIFRLKIEALNGTTNFYYNDMSTPIYTHPLVFKNSYFKAGCYAQSNCTVEGSLCGDSNNYAEVLIYNLTTTHDYSSSPSYVNNSSSSSNGTIINNNNGTINSNSTNNNGTIINNNNGTTPNNNNNGTINNNNGTINSNSTNNSTNNNNGTIINNGTTPDSNNNSTNNNNGTIIDNGGSSNNNSTNTPKASTSNRVVVNMATSSFIPHHSFANILLRFILMPILVSYIVYSLAFHDSSIFPTN
;
A
#
# COMPACT_ATOMS: atom_id res chain seq x y z
N MET A 1 -1.97 -102.14 17.90
CA MET A 1 -3.35 -101.68 17.69
C MET A 1 -3.44 -100.20 18.02
N SER A 2 -4.09 -99.48 17.12
CA SER A 2 -4.24 -98.02 17.03
C SER A 2 -4.58 -97.29 18.33
N LYS A 3 -3.97 -96.11 18.53
CA LYS A 3 -4.65 -94.95 19.11
C LYS A 3 -4.37 -93.73 18.24
N SER A 4 -5.35 -93.41 17.40
CA SER A 4 -5.39 -92.16 16.62
C SER A 4 -5.48 -90.96 17.55
N LEU A 5 -4.50 -90.06 17.47
CA LEU A 5 -4.53 -88.76 18.10
C LEU A 5 -5.25 -87.79 17.16
N VAL A 6 -6.42 -87.32 17.57
CA VAL A 6 -7.16 -86.24 16.90
C VAL A 6 -6.48 -84.92 17.29
N VAL A 7 -5.79 -84.29 16.33
CA VAL A 7 -5.26 -82.94 16.50
C VAL A 7 -6.32 -81.96 15.97
N VAL A 8 -7.01 -81.29 16.89
CA VAL A 8 -7.87 -80.14 16.56
C VAL A 8 -6.95 -78.94 16.37
N VAL A 9 -6.67 -78.57 15.13
CA VAL A 9 -6.00 -77.31 14.81
C VAL A 9 -7.05 -76.20 14.85
N SER A 10 -7.01 -75.42 15.93
CA SER A 10 -7.84 -74.23 16.12
C SER A 10 -7.43 -73.14 15.13
N PHE A 11 -8.35 -72.74 14.26
CA PHE A 11 -8.20 -71.62 13.33
C PHE A 11 -8.42 -70.30 14.08
N THR A 12 -7.37 -69.74 14.69
CA THR A 12 -7.38 -68.33 15.09
C THR A 12 -6.63 -67.52 14.04
N ALA A 13 -7.38 -66.99 13.07
CA ALA A 13 -6.90 -66.00 12.13
C ALA A 13 -6.63 -64.69 12.88
N VAL A 14 -5.35 -64.43 13.19
CA VAL A 14 -4.89 -63.11 13.64
C VAL A 14 -4.77 -62.23 12.40
N VAL A 15 -5.84 -61.51 12.07
CA VAL A 15 -5.80 -60.44 11.06
C VAL A 15 -5.11 -59.24 11.72
N LEU A 16 -3.80 -59.16 11.55
CA LEU A 16 -3.01 -58.00 11.94
C LEU A 16 -3.28 -56.88 10.92
N LEU A 17 -4.27 -56.04 11.18
CA LEU A 17 -4.51 -54.81 10.43
C LEU A 17 -3.33 -53.86 10.68
N LEU A 18 -2.33 -53.92 9.81
CA LEU A 18 -1.28 -52.90 9.72
C LEU A 18 -1.96 -51.63 9.18
N ALA A 19 -2.43 -50.78 10.08
CA ALA A 19 -2.81 -49.41 9.75
C ALA A 19 -1.54 -48.65 9.39
N CYS A 20 -1.10 -48.77 8.13
CA CYS A 20 -0.05 -47.95 7.58
C CYS A 20 -0.57 -46.51 7.58
N SER A 21 -0.16 -45.74 8.59
CA SER A 21 -0.52 -44.34 8.71
C SER A 21 0.25 -43.60 7.63
N VAL A 22 -0.40 -43.35 6.48
CA VAL A 22 0.19 -42.52 5.43
C VAL A 22 0.17 -41.09 5.97
N SER A 23 1.28 -40.67 6.58
CA SER A 23 1.49 -39.26 6.88
C SER A 23 1.53 -38.53 5.55
N VAL A 24 0.44 -37.83 5.22
CA VAL A 24 0.42 -36.86 4.13
C VAL A 24 1.41 -35.77 4.51
N ILE A 25 2.61 -35.80 3.94
CA ILE A 25 3.57 -34.71 4.07
C ILE A 25 2.98 -33.55 3.26
N THR A 26 2.30 -32.64 3.95
CA THR A 26 1.88 -31.38 3.34
C THR A 26 3.15 -30.58 3.01
N CYS A 27 3.35 -30.24 1.74
CA CYS A 27 4.40 -29.31 1.36
C CYS A 27 4.17 -27.99 2.11
N LEU A 28 5.16 -27.56 2.90
CA LEU A 28 5.09 -26.30 3.64
C LEU A 28 5.41 -25.15 2.67
N TYR A 29 4.47 -24.23 2.52
CA TYR A 29 4.63 -23.03 1.70
C TYR A 29 5.17 -21.87 2.53
N PRO A 30 5.93 -20.94 1.92
CA PRO A 30 6.40 -19.71 2.55
C PRO A 30 5.31 -18.96 3.35
N SER A 31 4.12 -18.82 2.76
CA SER A 31 2.93 -18.18 3.37
C SER A 31 2.40 -18.85 4.63
N GLN A 32 2.74 -20.13 4.86
CA GLN A 32 2.34 -20.86 6.05
C GLN A 32 3.33 -20.68 7.21
N VAL A 33 4.51 -20.11 6.93
CA VAL A 33 5.57 -19.88 7.92
C VAL A 33 5.60 -18.42 8.36
N VAL A 34 5.42 -17.50 7.42
CA VAL A 34 5.27 -16.06 7.69
C VAL A 34 4.03 -15.57 6.96
N ASP A 35 3.19 -14.82 7.68
CA ASP A 35 1.99 -14.22 7.08
C ASP A 35 2.38 -13.16 6.05
N ILE A 36 2.00 -13.44 4.80
CA ILE A 36 2.23 -12.59 3.63
C ILE A 36 0.92 -12.40 2.85
N GLU A 37 -0.24 -12.49 3.50
CA GLU A 37 -1.55 -12.32 2.86
C GLU A 37 -1.64 -10.96 2.15
N ASN A 38 -1.13 -9.91 2.79
CA ASN A 38 -1.18 -8.53 2.29
C ASN A 38 0.02 -8.15 1.43
N TRP A 39 0.49 -9.06 0.58
CA TRP A 39 1.66 -8.84 -0.27
C TRP A 39 1.48 -9.48 -1.65
N TYR A 40 2.19 -8.96 -2.64
CA TYR A 40 2.56 -9.75 -3.83
C TYR A 40 4.08 -9.90 -3.89
N LEU A 41 4.55 -10.95 -4.57
CA LEU A 41 5.97 -11.26 -4.76
C LEU A 41 6.42 -10.90 -6.17
N THR A 42 7.50 -10.14 -6.31
CA THR A 42 8.23 -10.00 -7.59
C THR A 42 9.44 -10.93 -7.59
N LEU A 43 9.63 -11.69 -8.67
CA LEU A 43 10.74 -12.61 -8.86
C LEU A 43 11.79 -12.09 -9.86
N PRO A 44 13.05 -12.58 -9.81
CA PRO A 44 14.11 -12.17 -10.73
C PRO A 44 14.09 -12.97 -12.04
N ILE A 45 12.93 -13.48 -12.43
CA ILE A 45 12.68 -14.28 -13.64
C ILE A 45 11.47 -13.72 -14.37
N GLY A 46 11.28 -14.07 -15.64
CA GLY A 46 10.16 -13.61 -16.45
C GLY A 46 10.65 -13.17 -17.83
N ASP A 47 9.88 -12.30 -18.46
CA ASP A 47 10.25 -11.71 -19.74
C ASP A 47 11.19 -10.52 -19.55
N VAL A 48 11.92 -10.15 -20.60
CA VAL A 48 12.89 -9.04 -20.53
C VAL A 48 12.18 -7.76 -20.11
N LYS A 49 12.65 -7.19 -18.99
CA LYS A 49 12.10 -5.99 -18.31
C LYS A 49 10.72 -6.18 -17.66
N ASP A 50 10.20 -7.39 -17.62
CA ASP A 50 8.90 -7.74 -17.05
C ASP A 50 9.05 -8.92 -16.07
N PRO A 51 9.51 -8.63 -14.83
CA PRO A 51 9.70 -9.68 -13.84
C PRO A 51 8.35 -10.29 -13.45
N THR A 52 8.38 -11.59 -13.18
CA THR A 52 7.18 -12.35 -12.81
C THR A 52 6.68 -11.89 -11.45
N ASP A 53 5.45 -11.37 -11.42
CA ASP A 53 4.74 -11.05 -10.19
C ASP A 53 3.75 -12.17 -9.83
N ILE A 54 3.75 -12.57 -8.55
CA ILE A 54 2.84 -13.57 -7.99
C ILE A 54 1.93 -12.90 -6.97
N TYR A 55 0.66 -12.77 -7.33
CA TYR A 55 -0.39 -12.18 -6.50
C TYR A 55 -1.17 -13.25 -5.71
N GLN A 56 -1.93 -12.82 -4.70
CA GLN A 56 -2.94 -13.67 -4.10
C GLN A 56 -4.07 -14.01 -5.10
N PRO A 57 -4.71 -15.18 -5.00
CA PRO A 57 -4.48 -16.26 -4.02
C PRO A 57 -3.32 -17.21 -4.38
N THR A 58 -2.69 -17.05 -5.54
CA THR A 58 -1.60 -17.94 -6.00
C THR A 58 -0.44 -17.92 -5.01
N LEU A 59 -0.05 -16.75 -4.51
CA LEU A 59 1.04 -16.59 -3.55
C LEU A 59 0.86 -17.44 -2.28
N ALA A 60 -0.38 -17.65 -1.82
CA ALA A 60 -0.67 -18.45 -0.63
C ALA A 60 -0.22 -19.92 -0.72
N THR A 61 0.05 -20.44 -1.92
CA THR A 61 0.57 -21.81 -2.14
C THR A 61 1.72 -21.82 -3.14
N TYR A 62 2.45 -20.71 -3.23
CA TYR A 62 3.56 -20.56 -4.17
C TYR A 62 4.91 -20.82 -3.50
N SER A 63 5.78 -21.55 -4.20
CA SER A 63 7.16 -21.80 -3.79
C SER A 63 7.98 -22.10 -5.05
N ILE A 64 9.18 -21.53 -5.15
CA ILE A 64 10.10 -21.75 -6.28
C ILE A 64 11.55 -21.66 -5.81
N ASP A 65 12.27 -22.76 -5.90
CA ASP A 65 13.71 -22.83 -5.62
C ASP A 65 14.48 -22.26 -6.84
N PRO A 66 15.44 -21.33 -6.67
CA PRO A 66 15.98 -20.85 -5.40
C PRO A 66 15.40 -19.57 -4.84
N TYR A 67 14.52 -18.90 -5.57
CA TYR A 67 14.14 -17.51 -5.34
C TYR A 67 13.26 -17.28 -4.12
N PHE A 68 12.32 -18.20 -3.84
CA PHE A 68 11.28 -18.01 -2.83
C PHE A 68 10.80 -19.36 -2.31
N VAL A 69 11.35 -19.79 -1.18
CA VAL A 69 11.02 -21.07 -0.54
C VAL A 69 10.99 -20.93 0.97
N VAL A 70 10.50 -21.95 1.66
CA VAL A 70 10.68 -22.05 3.12
C VAL A 70 12.17 -22.19 3.43
N GLY A 71 12.65 -21.38 4.37
CA GLY A 71 14.04 -21.41 4.80
C GLY A 71 14.38 -22.61 5.68
N PRO A 72 15.65 -22.73 6.10
CA PRO A 72 16.08 -23.79 7.01
C PRO A 72 15.24 -23.83 8.29
N ASN A 73 15.00 -25.02 8.83
CA ASN A 73 14.22 -25.24 10.07
C ASN A 73 12.73 -24.88 10.01
N ASN A 74 12.17 -24.63 8.82
CA ASN A 74 10.73 -24.40 8.63
C ASN A 74 10.16 -23.20 9.42
N ASN A 75 10.97 -22.18 9.69
CA ASN A 75 10.59 -21.02 10.51
C ASN A 75 10.92 -19.66 9.86
N SER A 76 11.31 -19.66 8.58
CA SER A 76 11.52 -18.44 7.82
C SER A 76 11.10 -18.63 6.36
N ILE A 77 11.00 -17.52 5.63
CA ILE A 77 10.99 -17.49 4.16
C ILE A 77 12.38 -17.13 3.67
N ARG A 78 12.90 -17.85 2.68
CA ARG A 78 14.13 -17.52 1.97
C ARG A 78 13.81 -16.76 0.69
N PHE A 79 14.35 -15.56 0.58
CA PHE A 79 14.36 -14.75 -0.63
C PHE A 79 15.77 -14.76 -1.21
N ARG A 80 15.92 -15.24 -2.45
CA ARG A 80 17.20 -15.22 -3.17
C ARG A 80 17.07 -14.49 -4.49
N SER A 81 18.04 -13.62 -4.78
CA SER A 81 18.18 -12.96 -6.08
C SER A 81 19.52 -13.35 -6.68
N VAL A 82 19.50 -14.20 -7.71
CA VAL A 82 20.69 -14.63 -8.46
C VAL A 82 21.13 -13.53 -9.44
N ILE A 83 22.41 -13.50 -9.79
CA ILE A 83 22.97 -12.50 -10.73
C ILE A 83 23.46 -13.19 -12.00
N PHE A 84 22.49 -13.56 -12.82
CA PHE A 84 22.69 -14.21 -14.11
C PHE A 84 22.29 -13.26 -15.24
N ASN A 85 22.66 -13.58 -16.49
CA ASN A 85 22.33 -12.73 -17.64
C ASN A 85 20.81 -12.68 -17.86
N GLU A 86 20.13 -13.77 -17.55
CA GLU A 86 18.69 -13.94 -17.58
C GLU A 86 17.96 -13.36 -16.36
N SER A 87 18.68 -12.83 -15.36
CA SER A 87 18.04 -12.22 -14.19
C SER A 87 17.28 -10.96 -14.61
N VAL A 88 15.96 -11.04 -14.52
CA VAL A 88 15.05 -10.00 -15.00
C VAL A 88 14.93 -8.88 -13.98
N THR A 89 14.84 -7.65 -14.49
CA THR A 89 14.63 -6.45 -13.69
C THR A 89 13.36 -5.74 -14.12
N THR A 90 12.70 -5.03 -13.21
CA THR A 90 11.59 -4.14 -13.58
C THR A 90 12.09 -3.01 -14.49
N VAL A 91 11.26 -2.51 -15.40
CA VAL A 91 11.54 -1.27 -16.15
C VAL A 91 12.07 -0.17 -15.22
N GLY A 92 13.18 0.47 -15.61
CA GLY A 92 13.84 1.52 -14.82
C GLY A 92 14.79 1.00 -13.72
N SER A 93 14.65 -0.27 -13.30
CA SER A 93 15.60 -0.93 -12.40
C SER A 93 16.75 -1.57 -13.16
N LYS A 94 17.96 -1.47 -12.60
CA LYS A 94 19.16 -2.15 -13.11
C LYS A 94 19.47 -3.46 -12.38
N TYR A 95 18.72 -3.79 -11.33
CA TYR A 95 19.06 -4.92 -10.48
C TYR A 95 17.88 -5.88 -10.23
N PRO A 96 18.16 -7.18 -10.05
CA PRO A 96 17.15 -8.22 -9.86
C PRO A 96 16.70 -8.34 -8.40
N ARG A 97 15.47 -8.82 -8.18
CA ARG A 97 14.89 -8.98 -6.84
C ARG A 97 14.03 -10.23 -6.71
N SER A 98 14.06 -10.82 -5.52
CA SER A 98 12.98 -11.65 -4.99
C SER A 98 12.43 -10.89 -3.78
N GLU A 99 11.34 -10.15 -3.96
CA GLU A 99 10.93 -9.13 -2.98
C GLU A 99 9.41 -8.96 -2.95
N LEU A 100 8.87 -8.83 -1.74
CA LEU A 100 7.47 -8.54 -1.50
C LEU A 100 7.18 -7.05 -1.66
N ARG A 101 6.02 -6.74 -2.21
CA ARG A 101 5.43 -5.39 -2.27
C ARG A 101 4.09 -5.42 -1.52
N GLU A 102 3.95 -4.52 -0.55
CA GLU A 102 2.78 -4.45 0.34
C GLU A 102 1.49 -4.26 -0.47
N MET A 103 0.39 -4.91 -0.10
CA MET A 103 -0.91 -4.81 -0.75
C MET A 103 -1.97 -4.32 0.23
N ASP A 104 -3.09 -3.84 -0.30
CA ASP A 104 -4.18 -3.38 0.53
C ASP A 104 -4.81 -4.56 1.29
N PRO A 105 -4.99 -4.48 2.62
CA PRO A 105 -5.46 -5.60 3.42
C PRO A 105 -6.92 -5.97 3.18
N ILE A 106 -7.72 -5.08 2.56
CA ILE A 106 -9.12 -5.38 2.22
C ILE A 106 -9.19 -6.14 0.89
N ASN A 107 -8.31 -5.82 -0.06
CA ASN A 107 -8.29 -6.43 -1.39
C ASN A 107 -6.87 -6.82 -1.84
N PRO A 108 -6.17 -7.72 -1.14
CA PRO A 108 -4.73 -7.95 -1.34
C PRO A 108 -4.37 -8.57 -2.69
N ALA A 109 -5.34 -9.24 -3.34
CA ALA A 109 -5.17 -9.81 -4.68
C ALA A 109 -5.20 -8.77 -5.82
N LYS A 110 -5.70 -7.54 -5.56
CA LYS A 110 -6.06 -6.60 -6.63
C LYS A 110 -5.58 -5.18 -6.39
N VAL A 111 -5.56 -4.74 -5.13
CA VAL A 111 -5.36 -3.34 -4.80
C VAL A 111 -4.00 -3.16 -4.18
N LYS A 112 -3.19 -2.36 -4.87
CA LYS A 112 -1.93 -1.86 -4.35
C LYS A 112 -2.21 -0.84 -3.26
N ILE A 113 -1.78 -1.10 -2.02
CA ILE A 113 -1.85 -0.08 -0.97
C ILE A 113 -1.00 1.13 -1.34
N SER A 114 -1.41 2.29 -0.85
CA SER A 114 -0.80 3.58 -1.08
C SER A 114 -1.18 4.50 0.08
N TRP A 115 -0.21 4.90 0.90
CA TRP A 115 -0.43 5.69 2.11
C TRP A 115 0.50 6.91 2.21
N ASN A 116 0.13 7.86 3.07
CA ASN A 116 0.85 9.13 3.26
C ASN A 116 1.30 9.25 4.71
N ASN A 117 2.57 9.54 4.96
CA ASN A 117 3.06 9.61 6.34
C ASN A 117 2.59 10.83 7.13
N THR A 118 1.75 11.68 6.56
CA THR A 118 1.07 12.79 7.24
C THR A 118 -0.32 12.43 7.75
N VAL A 119 -0.84 11.22 7.44
CA VAL A 119 -2.19 10.77 7.81
C VAL A 119 -2.11 9.37 8.40
N GLY A 120 -2.27 9.27 9.72
CA GLY A 120 -2.16 8.02 10.44
C GLY A 120 -0.73 7.61 10.78
N VAL A 121 -0.58 6.37 11.24
CA VAL A 121 0.68 5.74 11.62
C VAL A 121 0.84 4.46 10.82
N HIS A 122 1.92 4.36 10.05
CA HIS A 122 2.22 3.20 9.22
C HIS A 122 3.47 2.52 9.76
N THR A 123 3.35 1.26 10.16
CA THR A 123 4.46 0.53 10.77
C THR A 123 4.74 -0.75 9.99
N MET A 124 6.01 -1.03 9.74
CA MET A 124 6.51 -2.35 9.37
C MET A 124 7.47 -2.85 10.45
N ILE A 125 7.26 -4.08 10.91
CA ILE A 125 8.22 -4.81 11.76
C ILE A 125 8.68 -6.03 10.98
N ILE A 126 10.00 -6.23 10.93
CA ILE A 126 10.62 -7.34 10.22
C ILE A 126 11.72 -7.97 11.09
N ASP A 127 11.65 -9.29 11.23
CA ASP A 127 12.70 -10.11 11.84
C ASP A 127 13.40 -10.88 10.72
N GLN A 128 14.67 -10.58 10.47
CA GLN A 128 15.36 -11.08 9.29
C GLN A 128 16.86 -11.30 9.51
N ALA A 129 17.46 -12.07 8.61
CA ALA A 129 18.91 -12.22 8.49
C ALA A 129 19.31 -12.12 7.02
N ILE A 130 20.41 -11.41 6.74
CA ILE A 130 21.03 -11.40 5.43
C ILE A 130 22.12 -12.47 5.45
N THR A 131 22.00 -13.48 4.59
CA THR A 131 22.83 -14.70 4.64
C THR A 131 23.84 -14.78 3.51
N HIS A 132 23.68 -14.00 2.44
CA HIS A 132 24.62 -13.97 1.32
C HIS A 132 24.63 -12.63 0.60
N LEU A 133 25.77 -12.25 0.04
CA LEU A 133 25.97 -11.04 -0.75
C LEU A 133 26.55 -11.38 -2.14
N PRO A 134 26.27 -10.57 -3.17
CA PRO A 134 26.94 -10.70 -4.47
C PRO A 134 28.47 -10.62 -4.34
N ILE A 135 29.18 -11.17 -5.32
CA ILE A 135 30.64 -11.32 -5.21
C ILE A 135 31.37 -9.98 -5.40
N THR A 136 31.12 -9.29 -6.51
CA THR A 136 31.89 -8.09 -6.87
C THR A 136 31.35 -6.85 -6.16
N ARG A 137 30.03 -6.68 -6.16
CA ARG A 137 29.38 -5.62 -5.42
C ARG A 137 28.50 -6.23 -4.34
N ASP A 138 29.13 -6.45 -3.21
CA ASP A 138 28.65 -7.08 -1.99
C ASP A 138 27.52 -6.32 -1.28
N ARG A 139 26.43 -6.02 -2.00
CA ARG A 139 25.37 -5.14 -1.53
C ARG A 139 23.98 -5.68 -1.81
N VAL A 140 23.11 -5.60 -0.81
CA VAL A 140 21.69 -5.98 -0.88
C VAL A 140 20.83 -4.99 -0.12
N ILE A 141 19.65 -4.73 -0.65
CA ILE A 141 18.56 -4.05 0.07
C ILE A 141 17.61 -5.10 0.61
N ALA A 142 17.34 -5.05 1.91
CA ALA A 142 16.55 -6.05 2.64
C ALA A 142 15.23 -5.51 3.22
N GLY A 143 14.88 -4.26 2.94
CA GLY A 143 13.65 -3.63 3.37
C GLY A 143 13.56 -2.18 2.91
N GLN A 144 12.37 -1.69 2.61
CA GLN A 144 12.17 -0.37 2.01
C GLN A 144 10.86 0.31 2.41
N ILE A 145 10.86 1.64 2.31
CA ILE A 145 9.68 2.43 1.95
C ILE A 145 9.91 2.94 0.53
N HIS A 146 8.91 2.79 -0.34
CA HIS A 146 8.99 3.22 -1.74
C HIS A 146 7.72 4.01 -2.12
N ASP A 147 7.82 4.91 -3.09
CA ASP A 147 6.66 5.59 -3.68
C ASP A 147 6.48 5.26 -5.18
N ASP A 148 5.75 6.10 -5.92
CA ASP A 148 5.52 5.91 -7.36
C ASP A 148 6.77 6.18 -8.22
N ASN A 149 7.78 6.86 -7.68
CA ASN A 149 8.96 7.30 -8.42
C ASN A 149 10.20 6.47 -8.06
N GLU A 150 10.59 6.48 -6.79
CA GLU A 150 11.85 5.88 -6.32
C GLU A 150 11.72 5.43 -4.85
N PHE A 151 12.74 4.74 -4.34
CA PHE A 151 12.81 4.44 -2.92
C PHE A 151 12.79 5.74 -2.12
N ILE A 152 12.12 5.72 -0.96
CA ILE A 152 12.19 6.81 0.02
C ILE A 152 13.27 6.45 1.04
N PHE A 153 13.20 5.24 1.57
CA PHE A 153 14.21 4.68 2.47
C PHE A 153 14.56 3.25 2.11
N THR A 154 15.82 2.87 2.31
CA THR A 154 16.29 1.50 2.12
C THR A 154 17.13 1.03 3.29
N ILE A 155 16.97 -0.23 3.67
CA ILE A 155 17.77 -0.95 4.64
C ILE A 155 18.79 -1.76 3.85
N THR A 156 20.04 -1.31 3.86
CA THR A 156 21.08 -1.82 2.97
C THR A 156 22.22 -2.42 3.77
N LEU A 157 22.67 -3.62 3.38
CA LEU A 157 23.97 -4.15 3.76
C LEU A 157 24.93 -3.96 2.60
N SER A 158 26.11 -3.41 2.85
CA SER A 158 27.26 -3.45 1.93
C SER A 158 28.48 -3.95 2.69
N GLY A 159 29.05 -5.08 2.27
CA GLY A 159 30.05 -5.81 3.04
C GLY A 159 29.51 -6.12 4.44
N THR A 160 30.16 -5.58 5.47
CA THR A 160 29.73 -5.73 6.87
C THR A 160 28.95 -4.53 7.42
N THR A 161 28.74 -3.48 6.62
CA THR A 161 28.07 -2.26 7.06
C THR A 161 26.59 -2.31 6.74
N LEU A 162 25.76 -2.36 7.78
CA LEU A 162 24.30 -2.25 7.70
C LEU A 162 23.90 -0.79 7.95
N TYR A 163 23.11 -0.21 7.05
CA TYR A 163 22.76 1.21 7.09
C TYR A 163 21.40 1.52 6.46
N ILE A 164 20.91 2.71 6.76
CA ILE A 164 19.67 3.29 6.22
C ILE A 164 20.04 4.38 5.23
N ASN A 165 19.56 4.28 3.99
CA ASN A 165 19.58 5.40 3.04
C ASN A 165 18.24 6.12 3.04
N ALA A 166 18.29 7.43 2.78
CA ALA A 166 17.13 8.23 2.43
C ALA A 166 17.40 8.88 1.06
N ALA A 167 16.44 8.87 0.14
CA ALA A 167 16.66 9.34 -1.24
C ALA A 167 17.13 10.80 -1.35
N ASN A 168 16.79 11.64 -0.37
CA ASN A 168 17.16 13.07 -0.33
C ASN A 168 18.42 13.36 0.51
N LYS A 169 19.19 12.36 0.93
CA LYS A 169 20.39 12.54 1.76
C LYS A 169 21.64 12.03 1.05
N ALA A 170 22.67 12.86 1.08
CA ALA A 170 24.01 12.48 0.63
C ALA A 170 24.66 11.43 1.55
N THR A 171 24.29 11.39 2.83
CA THR A 171 24.93 10.52 3.83
C THR A 171 23.92 9.55 4.43
N ALA A 172 24.27 8.27 4.37
CA ALA A 172 23.53 7.19 5.02
C ALA A 172 23.67 7.20 6.55
N LYS A 173 22.65 6.70 7.25
CA LYS A 173 22.75 6.42 8.69
C LYS A 173 23.23 4.98 8.90
N VAL A 174 24.45 4.82 9.39
CA VAL A 174 24.98 3.51 9.78
C VAL A 174 24.25 2.98 11.01
N ILE A 175 23.78 1.73 10.93
CA ILE A 175 23.23 0.95 12.05
C ILE A 175 24.36 0.22 12.76
N THR A 176 25.15 -0.56 12.00
CA THR A 176 26.36 -1.25 12.48
C THR A 176 27.37 -1.40 11.36
N LYS A 177 28.66 -1.45 11.69
CA LYS A 177 29.77 -1.68 10.73
C LYS A 177 30.26 -3.12 10.72
N THR A 178 29.76 -3.96 11.62
CA THR A 178 30.28 -5.30 11.90
C THR A 178 29.15 -6.33 11.83
N TYR A 179 28.20 -6.14 10.91
CA TYR A 179 27.17 -7.14 10.66
C TYR A 179 27.83 -8.44 10.18
N GLN A 180 27.48 -9.55 10.82
CA GLN A 180 27.91 -10.89 10.42
C GLN A 180 26.75 -11.56 9.69
N LEU A 181 27.00 -12.10 8.49
CA LEU A 181 25.99 -12.80 7.71
C LEU A 181 25.31 -13.89 8.55
N GLY A 182 23.98 -14.01 8.41
CA GLY A 182 23.16 -14.92 9.20
C GLY A 182 22.75 -14.40 10.58
N THR A 183 23.29 -13.27 11.05
CA THR A 183 22.83 -12.65 12.29
C THR A 183 21.39 -12.18 12.14
N ILE A 184 20.49 -12.76 12.92
CA ILE A 184 19.10 -12.31 12.99
C ILE A 184 19.06 -10.94 13.67
N PHE A 185 18.35 -10.02 13.05
CA PHE A 185 18.04 -8.71 13.63
C PHE A 185 16.58 -8.37 13.43
N ARG A 186 16.08 -7.53 14.32
CA ARG A 186 14.71 -7.01 14.29
C ARG A 186 14.74 -5.53 13.96
N LEU A 187 13.88 -5.11 13.03
CA LEU A 187 13.76 -3.71 12.61
C LEU A 187 12.29 -3.26 12.72
N LYS A 188 12.06 -2.06 13.26
CA LYS A 188 10.79 -1.33 13.11
C LYS A 188 11.02 -0.12 12.21
N ILE A 189 10.14 0.09 11.25
CA ILE A 189 10.01 1.33 10.49
C ILE A 189 8.63 1.89 10.79
N GLU A 190 8.55 3.10 11.34
CA GLU A 190 7.31 3.72 11.78
C GLU A 190 7.21 5.13 11.17
N ALA A 191 6.25 5.33 10.27
CA ALA A 191 6.04 6.56 9.54
C ALA A 191 4.76 7.25 10.02
N LEU A 192 4.89 8.48 10.53
CA LEU A 192 3.80 9.28 11.08
C LEU A 192 4.19 10.76 11.14
N ASN A 193 3.20 11.65 11.07
CA ASN A 193 3.35 13.10 11.23
C ASN A 193 4.51 13.70 10.40
N GLY A 194 4.69 13.25 9.16
CA GLY A 194 5.75 13.74 8.25
C GLY A 194 7.16 13.31 8.65
N THR A 195 7.28 12.29 9.49
CA THR A 195 8.54 11.76 10.02
C THR A 195 8.59 10.24 9.89
N THR A 196 9.79 9.67 9.83
CA THR A 196 10.00 8.23 9.90
C THR A 196 11.01 7.87 10.99
N ASN A 197 10.60 7.01 11.91
CA ASN A 197 11.40 6.47 12.99
C ASN A 197 11.87 5.06 12.63
N PHE A 198 13.14 4.77 12.88
CA PHE A 198 13.75 3.46 12.69
C PHE A 198 14.27 2.94 14.02
N TYR A 199 13.95 1.69 14.33
CA TYR A 199 14.34 1.02 15.57
C TYR A 199 15.06 -0.28 15.21
N TYR A 200 16.03 -0.68 16.03
CA TYR A 200 16.87 -1.85 15.77
C TYR A 200 17.07 -2.67 17.04
N ASN A 201 16.66 -3.93 17.00
CA ASN A 201 16.69 -4.93 18.07
C ASN A 201 15.90 -4.60 19.34
N ASP A 202 16.26 -3.56 20.11
CA ASP A 202 15.61 -3.26 21.39
C ASP A 202 14.16 -2.75 21.23
N MET A 203 13.85 -2.17 20.07
CA MET A 203 12.55 -1.61 19.69
C MET A 203 12.01 -0.51 20.62
N SER A 204 12.79 -0.08 21.61
CA SER A 204 12.38 0.86 22.65
C SER A 204 12.67 2.32 22.29
N THR A 205 13.74 2.57 21.53
CA THR A 205 14.14 3.93 21.14
C THR A 205 14.54 3.95 19.68
N PRO A 206 14.09 4.95 18.89
CA PRO A 206 14.54 5.08 17.52
C PRO A 206 16.07 5.28 17.49
N ILE A 207 16.77 4.43 16.74
CA ILE A 207 18.19 4.64 16.41
C ILE A 207 18.38 5.75 15.37
N TYR A 208 17.29 6.11 14.69
CA TYR A 208 17.24 7.15 13.69
C TYR A 208 15.82 7.68 13.52
N THR A 209 15.68 9.00 13.54
CA THR A 209 14.44 9.70 13.20
C THR A 209 14.74 10.66 12.07
N HIS A 210 13.96 10.58 10.99
CA HIS A 210 14.17 11.37 9.80
C HIS A 210 12.89 12.14 9.41
N PRO A 211 12.91 13.49 9.45
CA PRO A 211 11.80 14.30 8.99
C PRO A 211 11.78 14.34 7.46
N LEU A 212 10.75 13.77 6.85
CA LEU A 212 10.50 13.80 5.41
C LEU A 212 9.02 13.52 5.19
N VAL A 213 8.32 14.43 4.53
CA VAL A 213 6.93 14.22 4.10
C VAL A 213 6.94 13.49 2.77
N PHE A 214 6.13 12.45 2.66
CA PHE A 214 5.96 11.69 1.43
C PHE A 214 4.55 11.11 1.34
N LYS A 215 4.18 10.73 0.11
CA LYS A 215 2.84 10.28 -0.25
C LYS A 215 2.93 9.07 -1.17
N ASN A 216 1.79 8.44 -1.39
CA ASN A 216 1.64 7.30 -2.29
C ASN A 216 2.62 6.16 -1.99
N SER A 217 2.90 5.93 -0.72
CA SER A 217 3.97 5.07 -0.27
C SER A 217 3.47 3.69 0.13
N TYR A 218 4.40 2.75 0.12
CA TYR A 218 4.17 1.36 0.50
C TYR A 218 5.47 0.74 1.01
N PHE A 219 5.34 -0.30 1.84
CA PHE A 219 6.49 -1.07 2.29
C PHE A 219 6.95 -2.11 1.26
N LYS A 220 8.23 -2.48 1.35
CA LYS A 220 8.81 -3.63 0.65
C LYS A 220 9.74 -4.42 1.58
N ALA A 221 9.78 -5.73 1.41
CA ALA A 221 10.61 -6.62 2.21
C ALA A 221 11.05 -7.85 1.39
N GLY A 222 12.31 -8.27 1.52
CA GLY A 222 12.85 -9.41 0.79
C GLY A 222 14.30 -9.19 0.39
N CYS A 223 14.68 -9.67 -0.79
CA CYS A 223 16.05 -9.62 -1.28
C CYS A 223 16.14 -8.86 -2.61
N TYR A 224 16.61 -7.61 -2.55
CA TYR A 224 16.90 -6.80 -3.72
C TYR A 224 18.43 -6.62 -3.89
N ALA A 225 19.05 -7.54 -4.63
CA ALA A 225 20.49 -7.52 -4.90
C ALA A 225 20.87 -6.20 -5.59
N GLN A 226 21.94 -5.55 -5.17
CA GLN A 226 22.37 -4.26 -5.73
C GLN A 226 23.51 -4.42 -6.75
N SER A 227 23.53 -5.55 -7.45
CA SER A 227 24.50 -5.90 -8.48
C SER A 227 23.82 -6.53 -9.70
N ASN A 228 24.55 -6.65 -10.80
CA ASN A 228 24.11 -7.24 -12.06
C ASN A 228 25.32 -7.73 -12.87
N CYS A 229 25.09 -8.41 -14.00
CA CYS A 229 26.18 -8.96 -14.81
C CYS A 229 27.16 -7.93 -15.37
N THR A 230 26.72 -6.68 -15.62
CA THR A 230 27.65 -5.60 -16.00
C THR A 230 28.64 -5.28 -14.88
N VAL A 231 28.20 -5.32 -13.63
CA VAL A 231 29.04 -5.09 -12.45
C VAL A 231 29.88 -6.31 -12.11
N GLU A 232 29.31 -7.50 -12.21
CA GLU A 232 29.97 -8.76 -11.85
C GLU A 232 30.97 -9.28 -12.90
N GLY A 233 30.84 -8.83 -14.16
CA GLY A 233 31.77 -9.20 -15.23
C GLY A 233 31.84 -10.72 -15.44
N SER A 234 33.04 -11.29 -15.36
CA SER A 234 33.26 -12.73 -15.55
C SER A 234 32.63 -13.61 -14.47
N LEU A 235 32.18 -13.03 -13.35
CA LEU A 235 31.50 -13.74 -12.27
C LEU A 235 29.98 -13.79 -12.45
N CYS A 236 29.44 -13.15 -13.50
CA CYS A 236 28.04 -13.32 -13.88
C CYS A 236 27.74 -14.79 -14.17
N GLY A 237 26.62 -15.31 -13.66
CA GLY A 237 26.25 -16.73 -13.85
C GLY A 237 26.91 -17.70 -12.89
N ASP A 238 27.88 -17.26 -12.06
CA ASP A 238 28.46 -18.12 -11.02
C ASP A 238 27.39 -18.50 -9.99
N SER A 239 27.30 -19.78 -9.63
CA SER A 239 26.28 -20.29 -8.71
C SER A 239 26.33 -19.67 -7.31
N ASN A 240 27.48 -19.12 -6.91
CA ASN A 240 27.67 -18.40 -5.67
C ASN A 240 27.42 -16.89 -5.82
N ASN A 241 27.08 -16.39 -7.01
CA ASN A 241 26.83 -14.97 -7.22
C ASN A 241 25.35 -14.62 -7.05
N TYR A 242 24.95 -14.45 -5.79
CA TYR A 242 23.59 -14.11 -5.42
C TYR A 242 23.55 -13.27 -4.14
N ALA A 243 22.43 -12.60 -3.91
CA ALA A 243 22.08 -12.09 -2.59
C ALA A 243 20.99 -12.97 -1.97
N GLU A 244 20.99 -13.08 -0.64
CA GLU A 244 19.97 -13.85 0.08
C GLU A 244 19.57 -13.22 1.41
N VAL A 245 18.26 -13.24 1.67
CA VAL A 245 17.64 -12.77 2.91
C VAL A 245 16.68 -13.83 3.42
N LEU A 246 16.75 -14.14 4.71
CA LEU A 246 15.76 -14.92 5.44
C LEU A 246 14.86 -13.98 6.24
N ILE A 247 13.54 -14.08 6.07
CA ILE A 247 12.56 -13.36 6.88
C ILE A 247 11.84 -14.36 7.79
N TYR A 248 11.95 -14.17 9.09
CA TYR A 248 11.36 -15.02 10.13
C TYR A 248 9.99 -14.50 10.59
N ASN A 249 9.75 -13.20 10.43
CA ASN A 249 8.50 -12.56 10.78
C ASN A 249 8.37 -11.24 10.02
N LEU A 250 7.15 -10.91 9.61
CA LEU A 250 6.83 -9.69 8.88
C LEU A 250 5.42 -9.25 9.26
N THR A 251 5.29 -8.03 9.75
CA THR A 251 3.98 -7.45 10.09
C THR A 251 3.90 -6.02 9.61
N THR A 252 2.77 -5.63 9.03
CA THR A 252 2.45 -4.23 8.75
C THR A 252 1.17 -3.81 9.45
N THR A 253 1.13 -2.56 9.91
CA THR A 253 -0.06 -1.95 10.51
C THR A 253 -0.25 -0.54 9.99
N HIS A 254 -1.52 -0.15 9.84
CA HIS A 254 -1.92 1.22 9.50
C HIS A 254 -3.01 1.66 10.44
N ASP A 255 -2.69 2.64 11.29
CA ASP A 255 -3.62 3.20 12.26
C ASP A 255 -3.96 4.64 11.89
N TYR A 256 -5.22 4.87 11.51
CA TYR A 256 -5.73 6.20 11.16
C TYR A 256 -6.40 6.92 12.34
N SER A 257 -6.46 6.31 13.53
CA SER A 257 -7.14 6.85 14.70
C SER A 257 -6.42 8.03 15.36
N SER A 258 -5.12 8.18 15.12
CA SER A 258 -4.26 9.24 15.68
C SER A 258 -4.15 10.49 14.81
N SER A 259 -4.78 10.51 13.63
CA SER A 259 -4.85 11.71 12.80
C SER A 259 -5.91 12.66 13.36
N PRO A 260 -5.67 14.00 13.47
CA PRO A 260 -6.76 14.93 13.75
C PRO A 260 -7.84 14.68 12.71
N SER A 261 -9.04 14.34 13.20
CA SER A 261 -10.13 13.81 12.40
C SER A 261 -10.46 14.74 11.23
N TYR A 262 -9.94 14.41 10.05
CA TYR A 262 -10.44 14.92 8.79
C TYR A 262 -11.78 14.23 8.55
N VAL A 263 -12.88 14.89 8.92
CA VAL A 263 -14.21 14.44 8.53
C VAL A 263 -14.36 14.70 7.04
N ASN A 264 -13.99 13.71 6.23
CA ASN A 264 -14.20 13.73 4.80
C ASN A 264 -15.64 13.28 4.54
N ASN A 265 -16.60 14.20 4.69
CA ASN A 265 -18.00 13.87 4.39
C ASN A 265 -18.22 14.01 2.87
N SER A 266 -17.82 12.98 2.13
CA SER A 266 -18.00 12.89 0.68
C SER A 266 -19.49 12.64 0.35
N SER A 267 -20.20 13.76 0.15
CA SER A 267 -21.40 13.97 -0.67
C SER A 267 -22.50 12.90 -0.73
N SER A 268 -23.69 13.28 -0.26
CA SER A 268 -24.90 13.16 -1.08
C SER A 268 -25.54 14.55 -1.17
N SER A 269 -26.12 14.90 -2.32
CA SER A 269 -26.87 16.14 -2.52
C SER A 269 -28.10 16.16 -1.60
N SER A 270 -27.92 16.59 -0.37
CA SER A 270 -29.01 16.68 0.60
C SER A 270 -29.54 18.11 0.63
N ASN A 271 -30.80 18.29 0.24
CA ASN A 271 -31.63 19.46 0.58
C ASN A 271 -31.92 19.50 2.11
N GLY A 272 -30.91 19.25 2.96
CA GLY A 272 -31.05 19.05 4.39
C GLY A 272 -30.17 20.00 5.22
N THR A 273 -30.42 20.02 6.52
CA THR A 273 -29.65 20.84 7.48
C THR A 273 -28.35 20.13 7.87
N ILE A 274 -27.21 20.81 7.71
CA ILE A 274 -25.90 20.35 8.19
C ILE A 274 -25.57 21.12 9.48
N ILE A 275 -25.34 20.40 10.58
CA ILE A 275 -24.94 20.99 11.87
C ILE A 275 -23.50 20.57 12.17
N ASN A 276 -22.59 21.54 12.29
CA ASN A 276 -21.22 21.27 12.73
C ASN A 276 -21.02 21.67 14.19
N ASN A 277 -20.62 20.69 15.01
CA ASN A 277 -20.28 20.86 16.42
C ASN A 277 -18.80 20.55 16.71
N ASN A 278 -17.94 20.31 15.70
CA ASN A 278 -16.49 20.07 15.90
C ASN A 278 -15.63 21.32 15.60
N ASN A 279 -14.54 21.54 16.37
CA ASN A 279 -13.62 22.70 16.24
C ASN A 279 -12.76 22.71 14.96
N GLY A 280 -13.13 21.95 13.93
CA GLY A 280 -12.42 21.87 12.66
C GLY A 280 -12.95 22.88 11.62
N THR A 281 -12.10 23.24 10.66
CA THR A 281 -12.49 24.00 9.46
C THR A 281 -13.36 23.11 8.56
N ILE A 282 -14.57 23.56 8.23
CA ILE A 282 -15.40 22.87 7.23
C ILE A 282 -14.86 23.26 5.85
N ASN A 283 -14.36 22.31 5.06
CA ASN A 283 -14.07 22.58 3.65
C ASN A 283 -15.22 22.09 2.77
N SER A 284 -16.23 22.94 2.57
CA SER A 284 -17.32 22.64 1.64
C SER A 284 -16.90 22.96 0.21
N ASN A 285 -16.20 22.04 -0.45
CA ASN A 285 -16.02 22.07 -1.91
C ASN A 285 -17.28 21.60 -2.68
N SER A 286 -18.46 21.70 -2.07
CA SER A 286 -19.72 21.25 -2.66
C SER A 286 -20.32 22.36 -3.52
N THR A 287 -20.12 22.26 -4.83
CA THR A 287 -20.52 23.25 -5.84
C THR A 287 -22.03 23.37 -6.08
N ASN A 288 -22.91 23.03 -5.13
CA ASN A 288 -24.37 23.31 -5.15
C ASN A 288 -25.01 22.78 -3.86
N ASN A 289 -25.03 23.55 -2.78
CA ASN A 289 -25.90 23.24 -1.63
C ASN A 289 -27.10 24.21 -1.64
N ASN A 290 -28.31 23.67 -1.57
CA ASN A 290 -29.56 24.44 -1.42
C ASN A 290 -30.12 24.32 0.02
N GLY A 291 -29.38 23.70 0.95
CA GLY A 291 -29.79 23.46 2.34
C GLY A 291 -29.30 24.51 3.35
N THR A 292 -29.57 24.27 4.64
CA THR A 292 -29.12 25.16 5.75
C THR A 292 -27.86 24.61 6.40
N ILE A 293 -26.83 25.43 6.56
CA ILE A 293 -25.61 25.09 7.32
C ILE A 293 -25.63 25.87 8.63
N ILE A 294 -25.53 25.17 9.76
CA ILE A 294 -25.40 25.77 11.10
C ILE A 294 -24.01 25.43 11.66
N ASN A 295 -23.19 26.45 11.89
CA ASN A 295 -21.88 26.32 12.52
C ASN A 295 -21.89 26.91 13.93
N ASN A 296 -21.70 26.07 14.94
CA ASN A 296 -21.78 26.47 16.36
C ASN A 296 -20.41 26.78 17.00
N ASN A 297 -19.32 26.75 16.23
CA ASN A 297 -17.95 26.80 16.75
C ASN A 297 -17.14 27.97 16.22
N ASN A 298 -16.02 28.27 16.89
CA ASN A 298 -15.08 29.36 16.55
C ASN A 298 -14.26 29.14 15.25
N GLY A 299 -14.59 28.11 14.47
CA GLY A 299 -13.90 27.79 13.22
C GLY A 299 -14.27 28.74 12.07
N THR A 300 -13.46 28.72 11.01
CA THR A 300 -13.75 29.45 9.77
C THR A 300 -14.67 28.66 8.85
N THR A 301 -15.72 29.30 8.34
CA THR A 301 -16.61 28.72 7.32
C THR A 301 -16.28 29.34 5.95
N PRO A 302 -15.75 28.57 4.98
CA PRO A 302 -15.60 29.03 3.60
C PRO A 302 -16.96 29.17 2.92
N ASN A 303 -17.15 30.26 2.17
CA ASN A 303 -18.35 30.48 1.38
C ASN A 303 -18.02 30.50 -0.12
N ASN A 304 -18.08 29.34 -0.78
CA ASN A 304 -17.96 29.24 -2.24
C ASN A 304 -19.25 28.62 -2.81
N ASN A 305 -19.97 29.40 -3.62
CA ASN A 305 -21.17 29.00 -4.38
C ASN A 305 -22.25 28.26 -3.59
N ASN A 306 -22.84 28.93 -2.59
CA ASN A 306 -23.94 28.39 -1.82
C ASN A 306 -25.25 29.15 -2.13
N ASN A 307 -26.29 28.42 -2.55
CA ASN A 307 -27.63 28.99 -2.78
C ASN A 307 -28.56 28.81 -1.56
N GLY A 308 -28.07 28.19 -0.47
CA GLY A 308 -28.79 27.96 0.78
C GLY A 308 -28.56 29.01 1.88
N THR A 309 -28.96 28.69 3.12
CA THR A 309 -28.79 29.55 4.29
C THR A 309 -27.56 29.13 5.10
N ILE A 310 -26.68 30.06 5.45
CA ILE A 310 -25.56 29.83 6.38
C ILE A 310 -25.84 30.59 7.68
N ASN A 311 -25.92 29.88 8.80
CA ASN A 311 -26.01 30.46 10.14
C ASN A 311 -24.74 30.15 10.92
N ASN A 312 -23.96 31.18 11.23
CA ASN A 312 -22.71 31.06 11.97
C ASN A 312 -22.88 31.69 13.36
N ASN A 313 -22.96 30.84 14.38
CA ASN A 313 -23.29 31.29 15.73
C ASN A 313 -22.07 31.83 16.49
N ASN A 314 -20.87 31.26 16.29
CA ASN A 314 -19.66 31.59 17.08
C ASN A 314 -18.36 31.75 16.27
N GLY A 315 -18.37 31.49 14.96
CA GLY A 315 -17.14 31.47 14.12
C GLY A 315 -16.89 32.73 13.31
N THR A 316 -15.98 32.65 12.35
CA THR A 316 -15.70 33.71 11.37
C THR A 316 -16.03 33.22 9.96
N ILE A 317 -16.72 34.02 9.14
CA ILE A 317 -17.00 33.68 7.74
C ILE A 317 -15.88 34.25 6.86
N ASN A 318 -15.20 33.41 6.08
CA ASN A 318 -14.17 33.86 5.14
C ASN A 318 -14.65 33.68 3.69
N SER A 319 -14.75 34.79 2.96
CA SER A 319 -15.09 34.79 1.53
C SER A 319 -13.82 34.97 0.69
N ASN A 320 -12.95 33.96 0.65
CA ASN A 320 -11.77 33.97 -0.22
C ASN A 320 -12.02 33.07 -1.44
N SER A 321 -12.30 33.67 -2.59
CA SER A 321 -12.14 33.01 -3.89
C SER A 321 -10.76 33.36 -4.44
N THR A 322 -9.79 32.47 -4.25
CA THR A 322 -8.57 32.43 -5.08
C THR A 322 -8.81 31.46 -6.22
N ASN A 323 -9.66 31.85 -7.17
CA ASN A 323 -9.66 31.40 -8.55
C ASN A 323 -10.67 32.25 -9.33
N ASN A 324 -10.39 32.48 -10.61
CA ASN A 324 -11.09 33.37 -11.53
C ASN A 324 -12.54 32.91 -11.83
N SER A 325 -13.40 32.83 -10.82
CA SER A 325 -14.80 32.45 -10.86
C SER A 325 -15.61 33.53 -10.16
N THR A 326 -16.51 34.16 -10.90
CA THR A 326 -17.58 35.02 -10.36
C THR A 326 -18.34 34.27 -9.26
N ASN A 327 -18.27 34.74 -8.01
CA ASN A 327 -19.15 34.28 -6.93
C ASN A 327 -20.56 34.76 -7.24
N ASN A 328 -21.50 33.82 -7.44
CA ASN A 328 -22.93 34.10 -7.54
C ASN A 328 -23.62 33.44 -6.34
N ASN A 329 -23.65 34.13 -5.20
CA ASN A 329 -24.43 33.68 -4.05
C ASN A 329 -25.81 34.36 -4.09
N ASN A 330 -26.88 33.57 -4.23
CA ASN A 330 -28.26 34.01 -4.05
C ASN A 330 -28.84 33.61 -2.66
N GLY A 331 -28.02 33.09 -1.75
CA GLY A 331 -28.43 32.62 -0.42
C GLY A 331 -28.50 33.70 0.67
N THR A 332 -28.92 33.31 1.89
CA THR A 332 -28.95 34.18 3.08
C THR A 332 -27.81 33.83 4.04
N ILE A 333 -27.07 34.83 4.50
CA ILE A 333 -25.99 34.66 5.49
C ILE A 333 -26.40 35.36 6.80
N ILE A 334 -26.37 34.62 7.90
CA ILE A 334 -26.58 35.13 9.26
C ILE A 334 -25.27 34.92 10.04
N ASN A 335 -24.64 36.02 10.45
CA ASN A 335 -23.44 35.99 11.27
C ASN A 335 -23.73 36.55 12.67
N ASN A 336 -23.57 35.71 13.69
CA ASN A 336 -23.69 36.11 15.10
C ASN A 336 -22.32 36.16 15.81
N GLY A 337 -21.22 35.86 15.10
CA GLY A 337 -19.84 35.91 15.61
C GLY A 337 -19.09 37.20 15.27
N THR A 338 -17.81 37.31 15.68
CA THR A 338 -16.97 38.50 15.44
C THR A 338 -16.54 38.63 13.97
N THR A 339 -16.74 39.80 13.38
CA THR A 339 -16.29 40.13 12.01
C THR A 339 -14.81 40.52 11.99
N PRO A 340 -14.01 40.07 11.01
CA PRO A 340 -12.65 40.58 10.82
C PRO A 340 -12.69 41.97 10.19
N ASP A 341 -11.86 42.88 10.68
CA ASP A 341 -11.51 44.13 9.99
C ASP A 341 -10.92 43.80 8.61
N SER A 342 -11.73 43.95 7.55
CA SER A 342 -11.28 43.72 6.19
C SER A 342 -10.85 45.03 5.53
N ASN A 343 -9.57 45.37 5.67
CA ASN A 343 -8.85 46.06 4.61
C ASN A 343 -8.57 45.04 3.50
N ASN A 344 -9.57 44.72 2.69
CA ASN A 344 -9.30 44.05 1.42
C ASN A 344 -10.31 44.45 0.36
N ASN A 345 -9.78 45.10 -0.68
CA ASN A 345 -10.51 45.64 -1.81
C ASN A 345 -10.91 44.48 -2.73
N SER A 346 -12.00 43.79 -2.42
CA SER A 346 -12.62 42.77 -3.28
C SER A 346 -14.02 43.23 -3.68
N THR A 347 -14.23 43.46 -4.97
CA THR A 347 -15.55 43.72 -5.56
C THR A 347 -16.44 42.49 -5.36
N ASN A 348 -17.37 42.56 -4.42
CA ASN A 348 -18.32 41.50 -4.12
C ASN A 348 -19.61 41.73 -4.93
N ASN A 349 -19.97 40.79 -5.81
CA ASN A 349 -21.20 40.84 -6.60
C ASN A 349 -22.21 39.85 -6.00
N ASN A 350 -22.69 40.13 -4.78
CA ASN A 350 -23.70 39.30 -4.10
C ASN A 350 -25.11 39.82 -4.40
N ASN A 351 -26.01 38.94 -4.84
CA ASN A 351 -27.45 39.22 -4.97
C ASN A 351 -28.28 38.73 -3.76
N GLY A 352 -27.63 38.19 -2.73
CA GLY A 352 -28.26 37.64 -1.51
C GLY A 352 -28.27 38.58 -0.29
N THR A 353 -29.03 38.20 0.74
CA THR A 353 -29.19 38.97 2.00
C THR A 353 -28.12 38.61 3.03
N ILE A 354 -27.47 39.61 3.63
CA ILE A 354 -26.53 39.45 4.76
C ILE A 354 -27.14 40.09 6.01
N ILE A 355 -27.21 39.33 7.10
CA ILE A 355 -27.61 39.79 8.44
C ILE A 355 -26.41 39.60 9.37
N ASP A 356 -25.83 40.69 9.86
CA ASP A 356 -24.73 40.68 10.82
C ASP A 356 -25.21 41.19 12.18
N ASN A 357 -25.18 40.33 13.19
CA ASN A 357 -25.60 40.62 14.55
C ASN A 357 -24.40 40.77 15.50
N GLY A 358 -23.16 40.71 14.98
CA GLY A 358 -21.93 40.90 15.76
C GLY A 358 -21.69 42.37 16.13
N GLY A 359 -21.24 42.62 17.38
CA GLY A 359 -20.95 43.98 17.85
C GLY A 359 -19.71 44.59 17.18
N SER A 360 -19.89 45.72 16.48
CA SER A 360 -18.81 46.52 15.88
C SER A 360 -18.16 47.46 16.91
N SER A 361 -16.82 47.49 16.96
CA SER A 361 -16.08 48.61 17.58
C SER A 361 -15.79 49.68 16.54
N ASN A 362 -16.22 50.91 16.82
CA ASN A 362 -16.03 52.14 16.03
C ASN A 362 -14.64 52.32 15.37
N ASN A 363 -14.58 52.69 14.08
CA ASN A 363 -14.37 54.09 13.66
C ASN A 363 -14.31 54.31 12.12
N ASN A 364 -15.13 55.28 11.68
CA ASN A 364 -14.89 56.35 10.69
C ASN A 364 -14.20 56.05 9.33
N SER A 365 -14.98 56.01 8.23
CA SER A 365 -14.58 56.54 6.91
C SER A 365 -15.78 56.78 6.00
N THR A 366 -15.70 57.85 5.22
CA THR A 366 -16.76 58.56 4.49
C THR A 366 -17.28 57.84 3.25
N ASN A 367 -18.61 57.71 3.13
CA ASN A 367 -19.30 57.29 1.91
C ASN A 367 -19.42 58.45 0.90
N THR A 368 -19.01 58.23 -0.34
CA THR A 368 -19.49 59.00 -1.51
C THR A 368 -20.02 58.03 -2.57
N PRO A 369 -21.26 58.18 -3.08
CA PRO A 369 -21.75 57.38 -4.19
C PRO A 369 -21.40 58.06 -5.52
N LYS A 370 -20.78 57.32 -6.46
CA LYS A 370 -20.74 57.70 -7.87
C LYS A 370 -21.43 56.66 -8.73
N ALA A 371 -22.22 57.20 -9.65
CA ALA A 371 -23.27 56.57 -10.42
C ALA A 371 -22.78 55.68 -11.58
N SER A 372 -23.68 54.76 -11.93
CA SER A 372 -23.92 54.12 -13.23
C SER A 372 -23.32 54.80 -14.45
N THR A 373 -22.65 54.02 -15.29
CA THR A 373 -22.63 54.20 -16.74
C THR A 373 -22.86 52.88 -17.48
N SER A 374 -23.86 52.91 -18.34
CA SER A 374 -24.18 51.94 -19.38
C SER A 374 -23.23 52.13 -20.58
N ASN A 375 -22.80 51.05 -21.25
CA ASN A 375 -22.84 51.00 -22.72
C ASN A 375 -22.46 49.64 -23.37
N ARG A 376 -23.34 49.26 -24.31
CA ARG A 376 -23.13 48.72 -25.67
C ARG A 376 -22.36 47.40 -25.92
N VAL A 377 -23.16 46.38 -26.26
CA VAL A 377 -23.23 45.61 -27.54
C VAL A 377 -21.96 45.52 -28.40
N VAL A 378 -21.49 44.28 -28.61
CA VAL A 378 -21.09 43.76 -29.93
C VAL A 378 -21.61 42.32 -30.06
N VAL A 379 -22.46 42.08 -31.05
CA VAL A 379 -22.88 40.76 -31.52
C VAL A 379 -21.95 40.37 -32.67
N ASN A 380 -21.41 39.15 -32.65
CA ASN A 380 -20.95 38.48 -33.87
C ASN A 380 -21.17 36.97 -33.77
N MET A 381 -21.73 36.43 -34.85
CA MET A 381 -22.15 35.03 -35.05
C MET A 381 -21.00 34.12 -35.48
N ALA A 382 -21.05 32.84 -35.09
CA ALA A 382 -20.66 31.66 -35.89
C ALA A 382 -21.01 30.39 -35.08
N THR A 383 -22.11 29.69 -35.36
CA THR A 383 -22.18 28.43 -36.15
C THR A 383 -21.19 27.32 -35.74
N SER A 384 -21.70 26.22 -35.17
CA SER A 384 -21.59 24.87 -35.76
C SER A 384 -22.29 23.78 -34.94
N SER A 385 -23.15 23.05 -35.66
CA SER A 385 -23.51 21.62 -35.59
C SER A 385 -23.50 20.84 -34.26
N PHE A 386 -24.72 20.47 -33.84
CA PHE A 386 -25.07 19.34 -32.97
C PHE A 386 -24.91 17.98 -33.71
N ILE A 387 -24.39 16.97 -33.02
CA ILE A 387 -24.55 15.53 -33.34
C ILE A 387 -25.20 14.87 -32.11
N PRO A 388 -26.28 14.07 -32.24
CA PRO A 388 -26.97 13.50 -31.09
C PRO A 388 -26.37 12.18 -30.60
N HIS A 389 -26.52 11.97 -29.29
CA HIS A 389 -26.21 10.76 -28.53
C HIS A 389 -27.04 9.54 -28.97
N HIS A 390 -26.39 8.38 -29.06
CA HIS A 390 -27.05 7.07 -29.09
C HIS A 390 -27.19 6.47 -27.69
N SER A 391 -28.32 5.80 -27.52
CA SER A 391 -28.93 5.26 -26.29
C SER A 391 -28.36 3.92 -25.84
N PHE A 392 -28.52 3.70 -24.53
CA PHE A 392 -28.61 2.44 -23.79
C PHE A 392 -29.26 1.27 -24.55
N ALA A 393 -28.70 0.06 -24.39
CA ALA A 393 -29.37 -1.16 -23.91
C ALA A 393 -28.54 -2.43 -24.17
N ASN A 394 -28.19 -3.19 -23.12
CA ASN A 394 -28.68 -4.56 -22.87
C ASN A 394 -27.76 -5.36 -21.94
N ILE A 395 -28.30 -5.57 -20.74
CA ILE A 395 -28.03 -6.68 -19.83
C ILE A 395 -28.78 -7.90 -20.39
N LEU A 396 -28.17 -9.10 -20.38
CA LEU A 396 -28.66 -10.34 -19.77
C LEU A 396 -28.07 -11.58 -20.46
N LEU A 397 -27.75 -12.57 -19.62
CA LEU A 397 -27.80 -14.02 -19.90
C LEU A 397 -26.51 -14.69 -20.42
N ARG A 398 -25.78 -15.34 -19.49
CA ARG A 398 -25.59 -16.81 -19.44
C ARG A 398 -24.67 -17.22 -18.29
N PHE A 399 -25.27 -17.73 -17.23
CA PHE A 399 -24.68 -18.69 -16.29
C PHE A 399 -25.66 -19.86 -16.18
N ILE A 400 -25.11 -21.04 -15.81
CA ILE A 400 -25.77 -22.33 -15.45
C ILE A 400 -25.70 -23.41 -16.54
N LEU A 401 -24.77 -24.36 -16.34
CA LEU A 401 -24.87 -25.84 -16.47
C LEU A 401 -23.44 -26.41 -16.42
N MET A 402 -22.93 -26.77 -15.23
CA MET A 402 -22.89 -28.11 -14.60
C MET A 402 -21.62 -28.94 -14.92
N PRO A 403 -21.22 -29.85 -14.00
CA PRO A 403 -19.83 -30.25 -13.76
C PRO A 403 -19.55 -31.75 -13.98
N ILE A 404 -18.32 -32.18 -13.64
CA ILE A 404 -17.86 -33.56 -13.36
C ILE A 404 -17.65 -34.46 -14.59
N LEU A 405 -16.39 -34.79 -14.90
CA LEU A 405 -16.04 -36.10 -15.45
C LEU A 405 -14.62 -36.55 -15.04
N VAL A 406 -14.60 -37.44 -14.05
CA VAL A 406 -13.86 -38.72 -14.01
C VAL A 406 -12.32 -38.67 -14.11
N SER A 407 -11.70 -38.78 -12.95
CA SER A 407 -10.43 -39.49 -12.72
C SER A 407 -10.62 -40.98 -13.05
N TYR A 408 -9.80 -41.59 -13.92
CA TYR A 408 -9.39 -43.01 -13.91
C TYR A 408 -8.57 -43.32 -15.18
N ILE A 409 -7.24 -43.24 -15.10
CA ILE A 409 -6.34 -44.02 -15.98
C ILE A 409 -5.25 -44.64 -15.10
N VAL A 410 -5.59 -45.84 -14.62
CA VAL A 410 -4.79 -47.08 -14.52
C VAL A 410 -3.26 -46.94 -14.47
N TYR A 411 -2.72 -47.20 -13.28
CA TYR A 411 -1.42 -47.82 -13.07
C TYR A 411 -1.41 -49.23 -13.66
N SER A 412 -0.51 -49.50 -14.60
CA SER A 412 0.04 -50.83 -14.86
C SER A 412 1.28 -50.68 -15.73
N LEU A 413 2.45 -50.91 -15.12
CA LEU A 413 3.55 -51.70 -15.69
C LEU A 413 4.68 -51.72 -14.65
N ALA A 414 4.82 -52.87 -14.00
CA ALA A 414 5.95 -53.21 -13.15
C ALA A 414 6.59 -54.48 -13.70
N PHE A 415 7.92 -54.51 -13.66
CA PHE A 415 8.84 -55.65 -13.68
C PHE A 415 9.10 -56.44 -14.99
N HIS A 416 10.31 -56.22 -15.52
CA HIS A 416 11.32 -57.22 -15.96
C HIS A 416 12.69 -56.51 -15.75
N ASP A 417 13.46 -56.77 -14.70
CA ASP A 417 14.38 -57.90 -14.40
C ASP A 417 15.80 -57.75 -15.00
N SER A 418 16.78 -58.18 -14.21
CA SER A 418 18.21 -58.48 -14.47
C SER A 418 19.30 -57.38 -14.40
N SER A 419 19.82 -57.20 -13.18
CA SER A 419 21.23 -57.44 -12.75
C SER A 419 22.40 -57.04 -13.67
N ILE A 420 23.21 -56.05 -13.24
CA ILE A 420 24.70 -56.07 -13.35
C ILE A 420 25.30 -55.23 -12.18
N PHE A 421 26.08 -55.86 -11.30
CA PHE A 421 27.10 -55.20 -10.47
C PHE A 421 28.49 -55.56 -11.04
N PRO A 422 29.45 -54.63 -11.11
CA PRO A 422 30.82 -54.95 -11.48
C PRO A 422 31.67 -55.26 -10.24
N THR A 423 32.57 -56.24 -10.36
CA THR A 423 33.79 -56.30 -9.54
C THR A 423 34.98 -56.62 -10.45
N ASN A 424 36.09 -55.93 -10.15
CA ASN A 424 37.42 -55.85 -10.77
C ASN A 424 37.59 -54.83 -11.89
#